data_AF-A0A2G8RG78-F1
#
_entry.id   AF-A0A2G8RG78-F1
#
_cell.length_a   1.000
_cell.length_b   1.000
_cell.length_c   1.000
_cell.angle_alpha   90.00
_cell.angle_beta   90.00
_cell.angle_gamma   90.00
#
_symmetry.space_group_name_H-M   'P 1'
#
loop_
_entity.id
_entity.type
_entity.pdbx_description
1 polymer ?
#
loop_
_entity_poly.entity_id
_entity_poly.type
_entity_poly.pdbx_seq_one_letter_code
_entity_poly.pdbx_strand_id
1 'polypeptide(L)'
;MILDRLSMVLSRFGTTAHARAAAAEHAAIWRDAARKVPGLVPDLIRQGGLCAAEPVKMTGGAPSVAPLDPYRLAYEAGRRDLALQLLAAAGLTVTQMSELLEEQDYV
;
A
#
# COMPACT_ATOMS: atom_id res chain seq x y z
N MET A 1 -5.86 -7.64 -15.67
CA MET A 1 -5.77 -6.73 -14.50
C MET A 1 -4.84 -7.40 -13.50
N ILE A 2 -3.60 -6.94 -13.39
CA ILE A 2 -2.45 -7.73 -12.89
C ILE A 2 -2.25 -7.68 -11.35
N LEU A 3 -3.19 -7.06 -10.64
CA LEU A 3 -3.13 -6.80 -9.20
C LEU A 3 -4.25 -7.56 -8.47
N ASP A 4 -4.35 -8.89 -8.61
CA ASP A 4 -5.27 -9.64 -7.75
C ASP A 4 -4.68 -9.76 -6.33
N ARG A 5 -5.49 -9.68 -5.27
CA ARG A 5 -5.01 -9.75 -3.86
C ARG A 5 -4.20 -11.03 -3.64
N LEU A 6 -4.62 -12.11 -4.31
CA LEU A 6 -3.97 -13.40 -4.24
C LEU A 6 -2.57 -13.31 -4.87
N SER A 7 -2.44 -12.64 -6.02
CA SER A 7 -1.15 -12.41 -6.67
C SER A 7 -0.21 -11.57 -5.80
N MET A 8 -0.71 -10.55 -5.09
CA MET A 8 0.12 -9.74 -4.18
C MET A 8 0.61 -10.50 -2.95
N VAL A 9 -0.22 -11.37 -2.38
CA VAL A 9 0.21 -12.19 -1.25
C VAL A 9 1.15 -13.30 -1.73
N LEU A 10 0.86 -13.93 -2.86
CA LEU A 10 1.69 -15.03 -3.39
C LEU A 10 3.03 -14.55 -3.95
N SER A 11 3.17 -13.29 -4.40
CA SER A 11 4.48 -12.76 -4.83
C SER A 11 5.49 -12.73 -3.68
N ARG A 12 5.01 -12.53 -2.44
CA ARG A 12 5.84 -12.49 -1.24
C ARG A 12 6.21 -13.89 -0.72
N PHE A 13 5.26 -14.81 -0.71
CA PHE A 13 5.44 -16.11 -0.06
C PHE A 13 5.85 -17.22 -1.05
N GLY A 14 5.53 -17.09 -2.33
CA GLY A 14 5.73 -18.10 -3.36
C GLY A 14 4.51 -19.00 -3.60
N THR A 15 4.67 -20.00 -4.47
CA THR A 15 3.55 -20.83 -4.98
C THR A 15 3.57 -22.28 -4.50
N THR A 16 4.51 -22.67 -3.65
CA THR A 16 4.55 -24.02 -3.06
C THR A 16 3.37 -24.24 -2.10
N ALA A 17 3.05 -25.49 -1.77
CA ALA A 17 1.99 -25.78 -0.79
C ALA A 17 2.29 -25.16 0.58
N HIS A 18 3.55 -25.22 1.02
CA HIS A 18 4.00 -24.59 2.26
C HIS A 18 3.88 -23.06 2.21
N ALA A 19 4.31 -22.43 1.11
CA ALA A 19 4.17 -21.00 0.90
C ALA A 19 2.71 -20.52 0.93
N ARG A 20 1.81 -21.29 0.30
CA ARG A 20 0.37 -20.99 0.31
C ARG A 20 -0.23 -21.08 1.71
N ALA A 21 0.20 -22.05 2.52
CA ALA A 21 -0.23 -22.13 3.91
C ALA A 21 0.22 -20.90 4.72
N ALA A 22 1.50 -20.52 4.59
CA ALA A 22 2.04 -19.32 5.24
C ALA A 22 1.33 -18.03 4.79
N ALA A 23 1.03 -17.90 3.49
CA ALA A 23 0.23 -16.81 2.94
C ALA A 23 -1.18 -16.76 3.53
N ALA A 24 -1.83 -17.91 3.70
CA ALA A 24 -3.17 -17.99 4.26
C ALA A 24 -3.18 -17.60 5.75
N GLU A 25 -2.22 -18.07 6.54
CA GLU A 25 -2.03 -17.68 7.94
C GLU A 25 -1.77 -16.17 8.07
N HIS A 26 -0.85 -15.64 7.26
CA HIS A 26 -0.54 -14.22 7.23
C HIS A 26 -1.79 -13.38 6.94
N ALA A 27 -2.56 -13.75 5.91
CA ALA A 27 -3.79 -13.06 5.57
C ALA A 27 -4.88 -13.23 6.64
N ALA A 28 -4.93 -14.35 7.35
CA ALA A 28 -5.87 -14.55 8.46
C ALA A 28 -5.58 -13.59 9.63
N ILE A 29 -4.30 -13.41 9.98
CA ILE A 29 -3.85 -12.47 11.01
C ILE A 29 -4.25 -11.04 10.65
N TRP A 30 -3.95 -10.60 9.44
CA TRP A 30 -4.23 -9.21 9.04
C TRP A 30 -5.72 -8.92 8.85
N ARG A 31 -6.52 -9.88 8.37
CA ARG A 31 -7.99 -9.76 8.38
C ARG A 31 -8.54 -9.62 9.79
N ASP A 32 -8.02 -10.41 10.73
CA ASP A 32 -8.46 -10.33 12.12
C ASP A 32 -8.06 -9.00 12.78
N ALA A 33 -6.83 -8.53 12.53
CA ALA A 33 -6.36 -7.23 12.98
C ALA A 33 -7.23 -6.09 12.44
N ALA A 34 -7.57 -6.10 11.14
CA ALA A 34 -8.43 -5.09 10.53
C ALA A 34 -9.84 -5.07 11.12
N ARG A 35 -10.39 -6.23 11.52
CA ARG A 35 -11.69 -6.28 12.22
C ARG A 35 -11.61 -5.74 13.65
N LYS A 36 -10.52 -6.03 14.36
CA LYS A 36 -10.33 -5.65 15.78
C LYS A 36 -9.92 -4.19 15.97
N VAL A 37 -9.28 -3.60 14.96
CA VAL A 37 -8.72 -2.24 15.04
C VAL A 37 -9.28 -1.40 13.89
N PRO A 38 -10.39 -0.66 14.12
CA PRO A 38 -11.07 0.13 13.08
C PRO A 38 -10.20 1.16 12.34
N GLY A 39 -9.09 1.61 12.95
CA GLY A 39 -8.15 2.57 12.35
C GLY A 39 -7.02 1.96 11.53
N LEU A 40 -6.85 0.63 11.55
CA LEU A 40 -5.67 -0.03 10.97
C LEU A 40 -5.52 0.24 9.48
N VAL A 41 -6.60 0.14 8.72
CA VAL A 41 -6.60 0.34 7.26
C VAL A 41 -6.27 1.80 6.89
N PRO A 42 -6.96 2.81 7.45
CA PRO A 42 -6.57 4.21 7.27
C PRO A 42 -5.11 4.50 7.63
N ASP A 43 -4.61 3.90 8.71
CA ASP A 43 -3.24 4.14 9.17
C ASP A 43 -2.19 3.52 8.23
N LEU A 44 -2.45 2.33 7.70
CA LEU A 44 -1.60 1.70 6.68
C LEU A 44 -1.53 2.53 5.39
N ILE A 45 -2.65 3.14 4.98
CA ILE A 45 -2.71 4.04 3.82
C ILE A 45 -1.83 5.28 4.04
N ARG A 46 -1.97 5.91 5.22
CA ARG A 46 -1.18 7.10 5.59
C ARG A 46 0.30 6.79 5.73
N GLN A 47 0.64 5.73 6.48
CA GLN A 47 2.03 5.34 6.69
C GLN A 47 2.71 4.88 5.39
N GLY A 48 1.97 4.19 4.51
CA GLY A 48 2.46 3.80 3.19
C GLY A 48 2.80 5.00 2.31
N GLY A 49 2.17 6.16 2.54
CA GLY A 49 2.24 7.30 1.64
C GLY A 49 1.58 6.99 0.29
N LEU A 50 0.51 6.18 0.31
CA LEU A 50 -0.23 5.79 -0.89
C LEU A 50 -0.96 6.99 -1.51
N CYS A 51 -1.40 7.94 -0.68
CA CYS A 51 -2.05 9.18 -1.10
C CYS A 51 -1.14 10.41 -0.93
N ALA A 52 0.18 10.22 -0.79
CA ALA A 52 1.09 11.34 -0.59
C ALA A 52 1.38 12.04 -1.94
N ALA A 53 1.11 13.35 -1.99
CA ALA A 53 1.44 14.19 -3.14
C ALA A 53 2.96 14.22 -3.41
N GLU A 54 3.33 14.50 -4.67
CA GLU A 54 4.73 14.64 -5.04
C GLU A 54 5.42 15.76 -4.24
N PRO A 55 6.67 15.55 -3.79
CA PRO A 55 7.39 16.58 -3.06
C PRO A 55 7.75 17.75 -3.99
N VAL A 56 7.22 18.92 -3.68
CA VAL A 56 7.47 20.18 -4.37
C VAL A 56 8.45 21.03 -3.57
N LYS A 57 9.40 21.69 -4.23
CA LYS A 57 10.22 22.78 -3.67
C LYS A 57 9.70 24.13 -4.19
N MET A 58 9.56 25.10 -3.30
CA MET A 58 9.24 26.48 -3.69
C MET A 58 10.52 27.17 -4.17
N THR A 59 10.62 27.44 -5.46
CA THR A 59 11.75 28.16 -6.06
C THR A 59 11.23 29.47 -6.67
N GLY A 60 11.62 30.60 -6.08
CA GLY A 60 11.16 31.92 -6.55
C GLY A 60 9.65 32.17 -6.40
N GLY A 61 9.00 31.50 -5.43
CA GLY A 61 7.55 31.62 -5.21
C GLY A 61 6.69 30.73 -6.10
N ALA A 62 7.29 29.99 -7.04
CA ALA A 62 6.62 28.99 -7.86
C ALA A 62 6.94 27.56 -7.39
N PRO A 63 5.97 26.62 -7.43
CA PRO A 63 6.21 25.21 -7.18
C PRO A 63 7.10 24.61 -8.28
N SER A 64 8.23 24.05 -7.90
CA SER A 64 9.12 23.28 -8.77
C SER A 64 9.27 21.86 -8.22
N VAL A 65 9.34 20.86 -9.11
CA VAL A 65 9.60 19.47 -8.72
C VAL A 65 10.91 19.40 -7.94
N ALA A 66 10.90 18.71 -6.79
CA ALA A 66 12.12 18.52 -6.02
C ALA A 66 13.14 17.71 -6.84
N PRO A 67 14.45 18.01 -6.72
CA PRO A 67 15.50 17.18 -7.32
C PRO A 67 15.34 15.72 -6.91
N LEU A 68 15.48 14.83 -7.89
CA LEU A 68 15.29 13.39 -7.72
C LEU A 68 16.37 12.83 -6.76
N ASP A 69 15.94 12.20 -5.67
CA ASP A 69 16.81 11.48 -4.74
C ASP A 69 16.55 9.97 -4.87
N PRO A 70 17.46 9.19 -5.50
CA PRO A 70 17.28 7.76 -5.71
C PRO A 70 17.09 6.95 -4.41
N TYR A 71 17.76 7.33 -3.32
CA TYR A 71 17.66 6.61 -2.04
C TYR A 71 16.29 6.82 -1.41
N ARG A 72 15.82 8.06 -1.45
CA ARG A 72 14.47 8.41 -1.00
C ARG A 72 13.40 7.71 -1.83
N LEU A 73 13.55 7.69 -3.15
CA LEU A 73 12.61 6.98 -4.04
C LEU A 73 12.54 5.49 -3.73
N ALA A 74 13.68 4.83 -3.55
CA ALA A 74 13.72 3.42 -3.19
C ALA A 74 13.05 3.15 -1.84
N TYR A 75 13.31 4.00 -0.84
CA TYR A 75 12.67 3.91 0.47
C TYR A 75 11.14 4.07 0.39
N GLU A 76 10.68 5.10 -0.32
CA GLU A 76 9.25 5.36 -0.47
C GLU A 76 8.56 4.26 -1.30
N ALA A 77 9.22 3.72 -2.33
CA ALA A 77 8.72 2.58 -3.10
C ALA A 77 8.57 1.33 -2.23
N GLY A 78 9.59 0.98 -1.43
CA GLY A 78 9.53 -0.16 -0.51
C GLY A 78 8.45 0.00 0.56
N ARG A 79 8.30 1.22 1.10
CA ARG A 79 7.24 1.55 2.06
C ARG A 79 5.84 1.40 1.45
N ARG A 80 5.64 1.88 0.21
CA ARG A 80 4.38 1.73 -0.53
C ARG A 80 4.07 0.27 -0.81
N ASP A 81 5.03 -0.48 -1.33
CA ASP A 81 4.86 -1.91 -1.64
C ASP A 81 4.47 -2.73 -0.40
N LEU A 82 5.14 -2.49 0.73
CA LEU A 82 4.77 -3.13 2.00
C LEU A 82 3.33 -2.79 2.41
N ALA A 83 2.93 -1.53 2.35
CA ALA A 83 1.57 -1.12 2.69
C ALA A 83 0.52 -1.83 1.83
N LEU A 84 0.75 -1.93 0.51
CA LEU A 84 -0.15 -2.62 -0.40
C LEU A 84 -0.26 -4.12 -0.06
N GLN A 85 0.84 -4.78 0.29
CA GLN A 85 0.82 -6.18 0.69
C GLN A 85 0.01 -6.40 1.97
N LEU A 86 0.13 -5.49 2.95
CA LEU A 86 -0.63 -5.56 4.20
C LEU A 86 -2.12 -5.29 3.99
N LEU A 87 -2.48 -4.34 3.12
CA LEU A 87 -3.87 -4.06 2.76
C LEU A 87 -4.50 -5.24 2.00
N ALA A 88 -3.76 -5.86 1.08
CA ALA A 88 -4.19 -7.09 0.40
C ALA A 88 -4.39 -8.25 1.39
N ALA A 89 -3.49 -8.40 2.36
CA ALA A 89 -3.60 -9.40 3.43
C ALA A 89 -4.80 -9.13 4.35
N ALA A 90 -5.07 -7.86 4.66
CA ALA A 90 -6.24 -7.40 5.44
C ALA A 90 -7.58 -7.59 4.69
N GLY A 91 -7.53 -7.88 3.39
CA GLY A 91 -8.70 -8.24 2.60
C GLY A 91 -9.31 -7.09 1.80
N LEU A 92 -8.62 -5.95 1.68
CA LEU A 92 -9.04 -4.90 0.75
C LEU A 92 -8.91 -5.39 -0.69
N THR A 93 -9.95 -5.15 -1.48
CA THR A 93 -9.91 -5.39 -2.93
C THR A 93 -9.29 -4.20 -3.64
N VAL A 94 -8.79 -4.43 -4.86
CA VAL A 94 -8.31 -3.34 -5.71
C VAL A 94 -9.38 -2.30 -5.96
N THR A 95 -10.64 -2.71 -6.12
CA THR A 95 -11.77 -1.77 -6.30
C THR A 95 -11.91 -0.86 -5.09
N GLN A 96 -11.88 -1.41 -3.87
CA GLN A 96 -11.96 -0.61 -2.63
C GLN A 96 -10.76 0.32 -2.48
N MET A 97 -9.58 -0.10 -2.94
CA MET A 97 -8.40 0.77 -2.96
C MET A 97 -8.50 1.88 -4.00
N SER A 98 -9.04 1.60 -5.19
CA SER A 98 -9.30 2.59 -6.23
C SER A 98 -10.34 3.61 -5.78
N GLU A 99 -11.44 3.18 -5.19
CA GLU A 99 -12.47 4.08 -4.60
C GLU A 99 -11.87 4.99 -3.52
N LEU A 100 -11.03 4.44 -2.63
CA LEU A 100 -10.35 5.23 -1.59
C LEU A 100 -9.33 6.25 -2.14
N LEU A 101 -8.78 6.01 -3.33
CA LEU A 101 -7.89 6.95 -4.02
C LEU A 101 -8.69 8.02 -4.76
N GLU A 102 -9.78 7.65 -5.44
CA GLU A 102 -10.64 8.57 -6.18
C GLU A 102 -11.39 9.54 -5.26
N GLU A 103 -11.86 9.10 -4.09
CA GLU A 103 -12.57 9.97 -3.13
C GLU A 103 -11.70 11.11 -2.57
N GLN A 104 -10.37 11.01 -2.62
CA GLN A 104 -9.46 12.03 -2.11
C GLN A 104 -9.08 13.11 -3.14
N ASP A 105 -9.34 12.89 -4.43
CA ASP A 105 -9.09 13.87 -5.50
C ASP A 105 -10.22 14.93 -5.63
N TYR A 106 -11.32 14.78 -4.87
CA TYR A 106 -12.50 15.66 -4.91
C TYR A 106 -12.62 16.66 -3.74
N VAL A 107 -11.53 16.96 -3.03
CA VAL A 107 -11.52 17.96 -1.93
C VAL A 107 -10.50 19.07 -2.17
#